data_AF-A0A1R1XLK0-F1
#
_entry.id   AF-A0A1R1XLK0-F1
#
_cell.length_a   1.000
_cell.length_b   1.000
_cell.length_c   1.000
_cell.angle_alpha   90.00
_cell.angle_beta   90.00
_cell.angle_gamma   90.00
#
_symmetry.space_group_name_H-M   'P 1'
#
loop_
_entity.id
_entity.type
_entity.pdbx_description
1 polymer ?
#
loop_
_entity_poly.entity_id
_entity_poly.type
_entity_poly.pdbx_seq_one_letter_code
_entity_poly.pdbx_strand_id
1 'polypeptide(L)'
;MTLQGQKVNSADQYTYLGYIMNSKWDVSGTIKNNKNKVRKAVYAAYSFLRRTDVLTALKIKFINSVLLPIGWYGGETFDMSEARCKPIQSEID
;
A
#
# COMPACT_ATOMS: atom_id res chain seq x y z
N MET A 1 16.60 -22.15 -14.52
CA MET A 1 16.93 -22.42 -13.09
C MET A 1 16.55 -23.85 -12.76
N THR A 2 17.22 -24.55 -11.86
CA THR A 2 16.80 -25.89 -11.41
C THR A 2 16.27 -25.82 -9.98
N LEU A 3 15.01 -26.18 -9.77
CA LEU A 3 14.36 -26.26 -8.46
C LEU A 3 14.00 -27.72 -8.23
N GLN A 4 14.46 -28.29 -7.12
CA GLN A 4 14.28 -29.72 -6.79
C GLN A 4 14.72 -30.68 -7.91
N GLY A 5 15.80 -30.36 -8.63
CA GLY A 5 16.31 -31.18 -9.74
C GLY A 5 15.54 -31.07 -11.06
N GLN A 6 14.44 -30.31 -11.11
CA GLN A 6 13.69 -30.05 -12.34
C GLN A 6 14.06 -28.71 -12.96
N LYS A 7 14.16 -28.67 -14.30
CA LYS A 7 14.40 -27.42 -15.05
C LYS A 7 13.14 -26.56 -15.03
N VAL A 8 13.22 -25.43 -14.35
CA VAL A 8 12.17 -24.40 -14.30
C VAL A 8 12.49 -23.30 -15.30
N ASN A 9 11.49 -22.98 -16.13
CA ASN A 9 11.54 -21.88 -17.07
C ASN A 9 11.41 -20.54 -16.33
N SER A 10 12.21 -19.55 -16.71
CA SER A 10 12.03 -18.18 -16.23
C SER A 10 10.79 -17.56 -16.88
N ALA A 11 10.06 -16.77 -16.11
CA ALA A 11 9.00 -15.91 -16.63
C ALA A 11 9.50 -14.47 -16.67
N ASP A 12 9.35 -13.80 -17.82
CA ASP A 12 9.77 -12.40 -17.99
C ASP A 12 8.79 -11.42 -17.32
N GLN A 13 7.57 -11.88 -17.04
CA GLN A 13 6.51 -11.11 -16.41
C GLN A 13 5.64 -11.99 -15.51
N TYR A 14 5.30 -11.47 -14.34
CA TYR A 14 4.36 -12.08 -13.41
C TYR A 14 3.43 -11.01 -12.84
N THR A 15 2.15 -11.33 -12.60
CA THR A 15 1.23 -10.41 -11.94
C THR A 15 1.04 -10.82 -10.49
N TYR A 16 1.44 -9.95 -9.56
CA TYR A 16 1.28 -10.15 -8.13
C TYR A 16 0.45 -9.02 -7.54
N LEU A 17 -0.70 -9.32 -6.93
CA LEU A 17 -1.59 -8.32 -6.32
C LEU A 17 -1.96 -7.17 -7.27
N GLY A 18 -2.08 -7.48 -8.57
CA GLY A 18 -2.34 -6.48 -9.62
C GLY A 18 -1.12 -5.68 -10.07
N TYR A 19 0.06 -5.91 -9.49
CA TYR A 19 1.33 -5.33 -9.95
C TYR A 19 1.99 -6.24 -10.99
N ILE A 20 2.44 -5.62 -12.09
CA ILE A 20 3.23 -6.30 -13.10
C ILE A 20 4.68 -6.33 -12.62
N MET A 21 5.12 -7.49 -12.14
CA MET A 21 6.50 -7.80 -11.76
C MET A 21 7.28 -8.17 -13.02
N ASN A 22 8.21 -7.31 -13.42
CA ASN A 22 9.15 -7.54 -14.52
C ASN A 22 10.46 -6.81 -14.22
N SER A 23 11.45 -6.91 -15.10
CA SER A 23 12.76 -6.25 -14.93
C SER A 23 12.71 -4.72 -14.90
N LYS A 24 11.58 -4.11 -15.27
CA LYS A 24 11.33 -2.65 -15.23
C LYS A 24 10.48 -2.23 -14.02
N TRP A 25 10.10 -3.16 -13.14
CA TRP A 25 9.28 -2.84 -12.00
C TRP A 25 10.04 -1.91 -11.05
N ASP A 26 9.38 -0.82 -10.65
CA ASP A 26 9.93 0.21 -9.78
C ASP A 26 9.08 0.38 -8.53
N VAL A 27 9.77 0.33 -7.40
CA VAL A 27 9.22 0.55 -6.07
C VAL A 27 8.65 1.98 -5.94
N SER A 28 9.34 2.98 -6.51
CA SER A 28 8.96 4.38 -6.31
C SER A 28 7.61 4.70 -6.95
N GLY A 29 7.33 4.13 -8.13
CA GLY A 29 6.03 4.22 -8.80
C GLY A 29 4.89 3.63 -7.95
N THR A 30 5.14 2.50 -7.30
CA THR A 30 4.16 1.84 -6.42
C THR A 30 3.87 2.68 -5.18
N ILE A 31 4.91 3.20 -4.51
CA ILE A 31 4.77 4.09 -3.35
C ILE A 31 3.99 5.35 -3.72
N LYS A 32 4.30 5.98 -4.86
CA LYS A 32 3.61 7.17 -5.36
C LYS A 32 2.12 6.90 -5.64
N ASN A 33 1.81 5.74 -6.22
CA ASN A 33 0.43 5.32 -6.48
C ASN A 33 -0.34 5.12 -5.17
N ASN A 34 0.24 4.39 -4.21
CA ASN A 34 -0.41 4.15 -2.92
C ASN A 34 -0.63 5.44 -2.13
N LYS A 35 0.37 6.32 -2.11
CA LYS A 35 0.24 7.67 -1.54
C LYS A 35 -0.97 8.42 -2.11
N ASN A 36 -1.15 8.42 -3.43
CA ASN A 36 -2.29 9.06 -4.08
C ASN A 36 -3.63 8.41 -3.73
N LYS A 37 -3.67 7.07 -3.62
CA LYS A 37 -4.89 6.34 -3.20
C LYS A 37 -5.29 6.69 -1.77
N VAL A 38 -4.34 6.72 -0.85
CA VAL A 38 -4.57 7.12 0.55
C VAL A 38 -5.05 8.55 0.62
N ARG A 39 -4.39 9.48 -0.05
CA ARG A 39 -4.80 10.89 -0.08
C ARG A 39 -6.26 11.05 -0.50
N LYS A 40 -6.68 10.34 -1.54
CA LYS A 40 -8.08 10.35 -2.00
C LYS A 40 -9.03 9.74 -0.96
N ALA A 41 -8.64 8.64 -0.32
CA ALA A 41 -9.44 8.00 0.73
C ALA A 41 -9.60 8.89 1.98
N VAL A 42 -8.52 9.53 2.42
CA VAL A 42 -8.51 10.49 3.53
C VAL A 42 -9.39 11.69 3.19
N TYR A 43 -9.28 12.24 1.98
CA TYR A 43 -10.14 13.33 1.53
C TYR A 43 -11.63 12.94 1.54
N ALA A 44 -11.96 11.73 1.07
CA ALA A 44 -13.34 11.22 1.12
C ALA A 44 -13.85 10.99 2.55
N ALA A 45 -12.97 10.56 3.47
CA ALA A 45 -13.30 10.36 4.88
C ALA A 45 -13.23 11.64 5.73
N TYR A 46 -12.81 12.77 5.16
CA TYR A 46 -12.50 13.99 5.90
C TYR A 46 -13.67 14.50 6.75
N SER A 47 -14.89 14.48 6.19
CA SER A 47 -16.10 14.88 6.90
C SER A 47 -16.37 14.01 8.12
N PHE A 48 -16.18 12.69 7.99
CA PHE A 48 -16.32 11.73 9.09
C PHE A 48 -15.26 11.94 10.17
N LEU A 49 -14.00 12.14 9.79
CA LEU A 49 -12.90 12.32 10.74
C LEU A 49 -13.02 13.63 11.54
N ARG A 50 -13.60 14.68 10.96
CA ARG A 50 -13.78 15.99 11.63
C ARG A 50 -15.00 16.10 12.53
N ARG A 51 -15.94 15.15 12.48
CA ARG A 51 -17.15 15.17 13.30
C ARG A 51 -16.83 15.09 14.80
N THR A 52 -17.28 16.05 15.60
CA THR A 52 -17.03 16.07 17.05
C THR A 52 -17.94 15.12 17.84
N ASP A 53 -19.06 14.71 17.23
CA ASP A 53 -20.06 13.83 17.81
C ASP A 53 -19.77 12.33 17.62
N VAL A 54 -18.71 11.99 16.87
CA VAL A 54 -18.24 10.62 16.68
C VAL A 54 -17.12 10.32 17.67
N LEU A 55 -17.25 9.21 18.40
CA LEU A 55 -16.24 8.72 19.34
C LEU A 55 -14.86 8.59 18.68
N THR A 56 -13.83 9.12 19.33
CA THR A 56 -12.43 9.02 18.85
C THR A 56 -12.00 7.57 18.62
N ALA A 57 -12.46 6.63 19.46
CA ALA A 57 -12.17 5.20 19.30
C ALA A 57 -12.68 4.64 17.96
N LEU A 58 -13.83 5.09 17.46
CA LEU A 58 -14.36 4.69 16.15
C LEU A 58 -13.51 5.24 15.01
N LYS A 59 -13.04 6.50 15.13
CA LYS A 59 -12.15 7.11 14.14
C LYS A 59 -10.80 6.39 14.07
N ILE A 60 -10.21 6.07 15.22
CA ILE A 60 -8.96 5.29 15.30
C ILE A 60 -9.17 3.92 14.65
N LYS A 61 -10.28 3.23 14.96
CA LYS A 61 -10.59 1.94 14.35
C LYS A 61 -10.78 2.06 12.83
N PHE A 62 -11.41 3.13 12.35
CA PHE A 62 -11.55 3.40 10.92
C PHE A 62 -10.19 3.62 10.24
N ILE A 63 -9.32 4.45 10.83
CA ILE A 63 -7.96 4.68 10.31
C ILE A 63 -7.20 3.35 10.22
N ASN A 64 -7.19 2.56 11.30
CA ASN A 64 -6.45 1.30 11.38
C ASN A 64 -6.99 0.20 10.45
N SER A 65 -8.31 0.14 10.25
CA SER A 65 -8.95 -0.92 9.45
C SER A 65 -9.18 -0.55 7.98
N VAL A 66 -9.13 0.73 7.63
CA VAL A 66 -9.44 1.21 6.27
C VAL A 66 -8.29 2.00 5.66
N LEU A 67 -7.86 3.09 6.30
CA LEU A 67 -6.88 4.01 5.70
C LEU A 67 -5.47 3.41 5.65
N LEU A 68 -5.02 2.77 6.73
CA LEU A 68 -3.70 2.11 6.77
C LEU A 68 -3.59 0.98 5.72
N PRO A 69 -4.54 0.04 5.60
CA PRO A 69 -4.50 -0.98 4.56
C PRO A 69 -4.49 -0.45 3.12
N ILE A 70 -5.18 0.67 2.85
CA ILE A 70 -5.17 1.30 1.51
C ILE A 70 -3.76 1.82 1.17
N GLY A 71 -3.04 2.34 2.15
CA GLY A 71 -1.67 2.85 1.97
C GLY A 71 -0.62 1.77 1.86
N TRP A 72 -0.71 0.76 2.72
CA TRP A 72 0.27 -0.31 2.78
C TRP A 72 -0.06 -1.49 1.87
N TYR A 73 -1.01 -1.34 0.95
CA TYR A 73 -1.35 -2.40 0.01
C TYR A 73 -0.14 -2.79 -0.86
N GLY A 74 0.32 -4.04 -0.73
CA GLY A 74 1.51 -4.54 -1.41
C GLY A 74 2.83 -4.15 -0.73
N GLY A 75 2.81 -3.70 0.54
CA GLY A 75 4.01 -3.37 1.32
C GLY A 75 5.05 -4.50 1.39
N GLU A 76 4.59 -5.75 1.33
CA GLU A 76 5.42 -6.94 1.23
C GLU A 76 6.27 -7.00 -0.06
N THR A 77 5.87 -6.30 -1.13
CA THR A 77 6.58 -6.30 -2.41
C THR A 77 7.75 -5.34 -2.46
N PHE A 78 7.66 -4.25 -1.68
CA PHE A 78 8.65 -3.17 -1.70
C PHE A 78 9.30 -2.95 -0.35
N ASP A 79 9.23 -3.94 0.55
CA ASP A 79 9.83 -3.90 1.89
C ASP A 79 9.31 -2.75 2.77
N MET A 80 8.87 -3.07 3.99
CA MET A 80 8.23 -2.13 4.93
C MET A 80 9.23 -1.20 5.63
N SER A 81 10.25 -0.75 4.91
CA SER A 81 11.23 0.20 5.45
C SER A 81 10.56 1.54 5.76
N GLU A 82 10.97 2.17 6.86
CA GLU A 82 10.44 3.45 7.31
C GLU A 82 10.51 4.52 6.20
N ALA A 83 11.61 4.57 5.46
CA ALA A 83 11.80 5.50 4.34
C ALA A 83 10.73 5.35 3.24
N ARG A 84 10.20 4.14 3.03
CA ARG A 84 9.18 3.84 2.01
C ARG A 84 7.76 4.01 2.54
N CYS A 85 7.54 3.74 3.83
CA CYS A 85 6.23 3.90 4.48
C CYS A 85 5.92 5.36 4.86
N LYS A 86 6.93 6.15 5.25
CA LYS A 86 6.77 7.53 5.72
C LYS A 86 6.05 8.46 4.74
N PRO A 87 6.30 8.42 3.41
CA PRO A 87 5.56 9.25 2.45
C PRO A 87 4.06 8.92 2.34
N ILE A 88 3.64 7.72 2.75
CA ILE A 88 2.24 7.26 2.73
C ILE A 88 1.59 7.60 4.06
N GLN A 89 2.30 7.37 5.17
CA GLN A 89 1.89 7.73 6.53
C GLN A 89 1.57 9.23 6.63
N SER A 90 2.37 10.09 5.99
CA SER A 90 2.18 11.55 6.01
C SER A 90 0.88 12.05 5.36
N GLU A 91 0.13 11.19 4.66
CA GLU A 91 -1.20 11.56 4.14
C GLU A 91 -2.33 11.24 5.14
N ILE A 92 -2.04 10.48 6.20
CA ILE A 92 -3.00 10.04 7.25
C ILE A 92 -2.80 10.85 8.54
N ASP A 93 -1.54 11.12 8.90
CA ASP A 93 -1.14 11.93 10.07
C ASP A 93 -1.63 13.39 9.95
#